data_AF-A0A8X7C507-F1
#
_entry.id   AF-A0A8X7C507-F1
#
_cell.length_a   1.000
_cell.length_b   1.000
_cell.length_c   1.000
_cell.angle_alpha   90.00
_cell.angle_beta   90.00
_cell.angle_gamma   90.00
#
_symmetry.space_group_name_H-M   'P 1'
#
loop_
_entity.id
_entity.type
_entity.pdbx_description
1 polymer ?
#
loop_
_entity_poly.entity_id
_entity_poly.type
_entity_poly.pdbx_seq_one_letter_code
_entity_poly.pdbx_strand_id
1 'polypeptide(L)'
;MNGHENDFCNSDDDQLIIAKYDAGRSETNEILSWEDPALEVYHVTDKYGFIHDHRLPEKLTAHETKIRERENERIGKWLKMIKKWEKYADGEKLRSRVYKGIPNAVRGEVWGRLLGVPQIKIEQEGKYEEMVQQARLHSTDIKQIDLDINRTFRNNIMFRERFGPKQQSLFQVLSAYSIYNTEIGYCQGMSQIAGLLLMFMNDEDAFWALSVLMTDRKHAMHGFFIPGFPKLKRFQEHHDKLLSKYLPKLKKRLEKFSIHSSLYTLKWFFQCFLDRVPFTLTLRLWDAYILDGEVILTAMSFTLLKLHKRTLLKMEMDEMIEFLQIRLEQDFGYFDDDAIEALQNTILELQKHKLHLPGVAPPHELPQKPFGMIVRPESSNTRRTLSNGGQSNLSNDSCGTIERMATQSPVSRDDINSVDGKTLPKLFPRQTSMSENSTNDYSSELSSPSSVSAGYPLQRAVSLYDNVDLVESVQAAYKQSPPGSRMNSPDAICLYVPYEGPSEAQGTQSSRVSPVATPPENGGLHIS
;
A
#
# COMPACT_ATOMS: atom_id res chain seq x y z
N MET A 1 -21.46 -44.43 21.86
CA MET A 1 -21.79 -43.06 22.30
C MET A 1 -20.50 -42.27 22.26
N ASN A 2 -20.45 -41.32 21.33
CA ASN A 2 -19.74 -40.03 21.28
C ASN A 2 -18.27 -39.99 21.74
N GLY A 3 -17.32 -39.43 21.00
CA GLY A 3 -17.38 -38.65 19.77
C GLY A 3 -15.96 -38.41 19.29
N HIS A 4 -15.73 -38.60 18.00
CA HIS A 4 -14.58 -38.08 17.28
C HIS A 4 -15.14 -37.20 16.16
N GLU A 5 -15.76 -36.08 16.56
CA GLU A 5 -15.87 -34.89 15.73
C GLU A 5 -14.57 -34.11 15.95
N ASN A 6 -13.51 -34.45 15.20
CA ASN A 6 -12.46 -33.47 14.95
C ASN A 6 -13.02 -32.54 13.87
N ASP A 7 -13.94 -31.68 14.28
CA ASP A 7 -14.41 -30.57 13.48
C ASP A 7 -13.23 -29.62 13.28
N PHE A 8 -13.02 -29.19 12.03
CA PHE A 8 -12.05 -28.15 11.66
C PHE A 8 -12.53 -26.78 12.14
N CYS A 9 -12.74 -26.67 13.44
CA CYS A 9 -12.98 -25.44 14.17
C CYS A 9 -11.62 -24.80 14.48
N ASN A 10 -11.58 -23.47 14.48
CA ASN A 10 -10.44 -22.70 14.92
C ASN A 10 -9.88 -23.22 16.25
N SER A 11 -8.55 -23.28 16.36
CA SER A 11 -7.90 -23.74 17.59
C SER A 11 -8.26 -22.83 18.77
N ASP A 12 -8.17 -23.32 20.01
CA ASP A 12 -8.47 -22.51 21.20
C ASP A 12 -7.65 -21.20 21.19
N ASP A 13 -6.41 -21.24 20.74
CA ASP A 13 -5.56 -20.06 20.55
C ASP A 13 -6.11 -19.08 19.51
N ASP A 14 -6.62 -19.58 18.37
CA ASP A 14 -7.19 -18.73 17.32
C ASP A 14 -8.47 -18.05 17.83
N GLN A 15 -9.29 -18.76 18.62
CA GLN A 15 -10.47 -18.18 19.27
C GLN A 15 -10.09 -17.09 20.27
N LEU A 16 -9.01 -17.27 21.04
CA LEU A 16 -8.49 -16.24 21.93
C LEU A 16 -8.04 -14.99 21.16
N ILE A 17 -7.35 -15.15 20.03
CA ILE A 17 -6.96 -14.01 19.18
C ILE A 17 -8.19 -13.29 18.65
N ILE A 18 -9.18 -14.02 18.13
CA ILE A 18 -10.45 -13.45 17.64
C ILE A 18 -11.15 -12.66 18.74
N ALA A 19 -11.25 -13.23 19.95
CA ALA A 19 -11.87 -12.57 21.09
C ALA A 19 -11.15 -11.26 21.46
N LYS A 20 -9.81 -11.20 21.34
CA LYS A 20 -9.06 -9.95 21.53
C LYS A 20 -9.45 -8.91 20.48
N TYR A 21 -9.53 -9.27 19.19
CA TYR A 21 -9.98 -8.31 18.17
C TYR A 21 -11.42 -7.83 18.40
N ASP A 22 -12.32 -8.71 18.84
CA ASP A 22 -13.72 -8.36 19.14
C ASP A 22 -13.84 -7.41 20.33
N ALA A 23 -13.02 -7.62 21.36
CA ALA A 23 -12.97 -6.75 22.52
C ALA A 23 -12.25 -5.41 22.23
N GLY A 24 -11.58 -5.28 21.09
CA GLY A 24 -10.86 -4.08 20.68
C GLY A 24 -9.81 -3.60 21.70
N ARG A 25 -9.59 -2.29 21.78
CA ARG A 25 -8.70 -1.71 22.80
C ARG A 25 -9.46 -1.53 24.12
N SER A 26 -9.65 -2.61 24.86
CA SER A 26 -10.33 -2.63 26.16
C SER A 26 -9.39 -2.99 27.31
N GLU A 27 -9.73 -2.61 28.54
CA GLU A 27 -8.96 -2.95 29.76
C GLU A 27 -8.85 -4.47 29.98
N THR A 28 -9.77 -5.25 29.39
CA THR A 28 -9.77 -6.72 29.43
C THR A 28 -8.75 -7.36 28.48
N ASN A 29 -8.26 -6.62 27.50
CA ASN A 29 -7.22 -7.10 26.60
C ASN A 29 -5.84 -6.73 27.14
N GLU A 30 -5.10 -7.73 27.61
CA GLU A 30 -3.69 -7.56 27.94
C GLU A 30 -2.90 -7.26 26.65
N ILE A 31 -2.44 -6.01 26.53
CA ILE A 31 -1.54 -5.54 25.50
C ILE A 31 -0.13 -5.52 26.09
N LEU A 32 0.79 -6.26 25.48
CA LEU A 32 2.17 -6.28 25.95
C LEU A 32 2.85 -4.95 25.62
N SER A 33 3.78 -4.52 26.48
CA SER A 33 4.46 -3.22 26.34
C SER A 33 5.26 -3.07 25.03
N TRP A 34 5.62 -4.16 24.37
CA TRP A 34 6.29 -4.15 23.07
C TRP A 34 5.31 -4.20 21.88
N GLU A 35 4.06 -4.58 22.10
CA GLU A 35 3.04 -4.58 21.04
C GLU A 35 2.61 -3.15 20.73
N ASP A 36 2.63 -2.26 21.71
CA ASP A 36 2.44 -0.83 21.52
C ASP A 36 3.78 -0.09 21.64
N PRO A 37 4.25 0.60 20.59
CA PRO A 37 5.42 1.45 20.72
C PRO A 37 5.10 2.54 21.76
N ALA A 38 5.90 2.58 22.84
CA ALA A 38 5.74 3.51 23.95
C ALA A 38 5.47 4.94 23.45
N LEU A 39 4.69 5.70 24.22
CA LEU A 39 4.29 7.09 23.98
C LEU A 39 5.50 8.07 23.98
N GLU A 40 6.56 7.77 23.24
CA GLU A 40 7.65 8.71 23.03
C GLU A 40 7.14 9.94 22.26
N VAL A 41 7.56 11.09 22.77
CA VAL A 41 7.01 12.44 22.62
C VAL A 41 7.23 13.00 21.21
N TYR A 42 6.64 12.38 20.19
CA TYR A 42 6.68 12.86 18.80
C TYR A 42 5.30 12.70 18.15
N HIS A 43 4.34 13.54 18.54
CA HIS A 43 3.00 13.62 17.94
C HIS A 43 3.00 14.49 16.68
N VAL A 44 3.93 14.25 15.77
CA VAL A 44 3.95 15.01 14.52
C VAL A 44 3.78 14.00 13.40
N THR A 45 2.52 13.88 12.99
CA THR A 45 2.10 12.99 11.92
C THR A 45 2.04 13.70 10.60
N ASP A 46 2.26 12.88 9.59
CA ASP A 46 2.14 13.20 8.20
C ASP A 46 0.69 13.25 7.69
N LYS A 47 0.44 13.82 6.52
CA LYS A 47 -0.90 14.03 5.94
C LYS A 47 -1.53 12.71 5.53
N TYR A 48 -0.73 11.65 5.53
CA TYR A 48 -1.12 10.27 5.36
C TYR A 48 -1.15 9.53 6.71
N GLY A 49 -0.75 10.18 7.81
CA GLY A 49 -0.76 9.66 9.17
C GLY A 49 0.56 9.06 9.65
N PHE A 50 1.65 9.15 8.88
CA PHE A 50 2.94 8.56 9.29
C PHE A 50 3.67 9.40 10.33
N ILE A 51 4.32 8.76 11.28
CA ILE A 51 4.97 9.39 12.41
C ILE A 51 6.43 9.61 12.07
N HIS A 52 6.93 10.81 12.36
CA HIS A 52 8.30 11.22 12.09
C HIS A 52 9.07 11.48 13.39
N ASP A 53 10.34 11.07 13.41
CA ASP A 53 11.25 11.27 14.56
C ASP A 53 11.62 12.75 14.78
N HIS A 54 11.42 13.59 13.76
CA HIS A 54 11.74 15.01 13.79
C HIS A 54 10.46 15.85 13.87
N ARG A 55 10.49 16.89 14.71
CA ARG A 55 9.40 17.85 14.81
C ARG A 55 9.23 18.56 13.47
N LEU A 56 8.04 18.42 12.90
CA LEU A 56 7.68 19.04 11.63
C LEU A 56 7.59 20.56 11.83
N PRO A 57 7.84 21.38 10.80
CA PRO A 57 7.73 22.83 10.90
C PRO A 57 6.34 23.27 11.42
N GLU A 58 6.21 24.47 11.99
CA GLU A 58 4.91 24.95 12.51
C GLU A 58 4.03 25.66 11.46
N LYS A 59 4.62 26.07 10.33
CA LYS A 59 3.92 26.79 9.24
C LYS A 59 4.28 26.24 7.87
N LEU A 60 3.26 26.07 7.04
CA LEU A 60 3.44 25.64 5.66
C LEU A 60 4.36 26.63 4.94
N THR A 61 5.35 26.13 4.22
CA THR A 61 6.18 26.97 3.36
C THR A 61 5.34 27.55 2.19
N ALA A 62 5.89 28.50 1.44
CA ALA A 62 5.18 29.03 0.27
C ALA A 62 5.03 28.00 -0.86
N HIS A 63 6.04 27.15 -1.06
CA HIS A 63 6.01 26.05 -2.04
C HIS A 63 4.95 25.04 -1.66
N GLU A 64 4.99 24.67 -0.39
CA GLU A 64 3.99 23.93 0.30
C GLU A 64 2.62 24.52 -0.01
N THR A 65 2.23 25.69 0.52
CA THR A 65 0.89 26.30 0.35
C THR A 65 0.31 26.16 -1.08
N LYS A 66 1.14 26.34 -2.11
CA LYS A 66 0.76 26.18 -3.52
C LYS A 66 0.34 24.75 -3.91
N ILE A 67 0.94 23.71 -3.32
CA ILE A 67 0.59 22.32 -3.57
C ILE A 67 -0.83 22.01 -3.07
N ARG A 68 -1.30 22.54 -1.93
CA ARG A 68 -2.65 22.25 -1.37
C ARG A 68 -3.69 23.02 -2.14
N GLU A 69 -3.38 24.25 -2.53
CA GLU A 69 -4.23 24.99 -3.46
C GLU A 69 -4.41 24.19 -4.76
N ARG A 70 -3.32 23.66 -5.32
CA ARG A 70 -3.37 22.78 -6.50
C ARG A 70 -4.16 21.49 -6.23
N GLU A 71 -4.00 20.87 -5.06
CA GLU A 71 -4.76 19.67 -4.67
C GLU A 71 -6.26 19.97 -4.54
N ASN A 72 -6.62 21.08 -3.90
CA ASN A 72 -8.00 21.57 -3.76
C ASN A 72 -8.65 21.84 -5.13
N GLU A 73 -7.93 22.48 -6.05
CA GLU A 73 -8.41 22.63 -7.42
C GLU A 73 -8.63 21.28 -8.12
N ARG A 74 -7.74 20.31 -7.89
CA ARG A 74 -7.88 18.96 -8.44
C ARG A 74 -9.11 18.28 -7.86
N ILE A 75 -9.37 18.38 -6.55
CA ILE A 75 -10.56 17.85 -5.89
C ILE A 75 -11.82 18.38 -6.58
N GLY A 76 -11.96 19.70 -6.73
CA GLY A 76 -13.14 20.29 -7.39
C GLY A 76 -13.34 19.78 -8.83
N LYS A 77 -12.25 19.52 -9.55
CA LYS A 77 -12.30 18.93 -10.89
C LYS A 77 -12.66 17.43 -10.87
N TRP A 78 -12.19 16.68 -9.87
CA TRP A 78 -12.52 15.26 -9.68
C TRP A 78 -13.97 15.05 -9.28
N LEU A 79 -14.49 15.83 -8.33
CA LEU A 79 -15.91 15.79 -7.95
C LEU A 79 -16.84 16.01 -9.15
N LYS A 80 -16.47 16.91 -10.08
CA LYS A 80 -17.21 17.11 -11.34
C LYS A 80 -17.18 15.89 -12.25
N MET A 81 -16.08 15.14 -12.28
CA MET A 81 -15.96 13.92 -13.09
C MET A 81 -16.69 12.74 -12.46
N ILE A 82 -16.58 12.58 -11.15
CA ILE A 82 -17.29 11.55 -10.37
C ILE A 82 -18.81 11.68 -10.57
N LYS A 83 -19.35 12.90 -10.49
CA LYS A 83 -20.78 13.18 -10.78
C LYS A 83 -21.23 12.81 -12.19
N LYS A 84 -20.30 12.70 -13.14
CA LYS A 84 -20.57 12.37 -14.56
C LYS A 84 -19.66 11.22 -14.99
N TRP A 85 -19.56 10.19 -14.16
CA TRP A 85 -18.59 9.11 -14.33
C TRP A 85 -18.66 8.43 -15.69
N GLU A 86 -19.85 8.03 -16.13
CA GLU A 86 -20.09 7.39 -17.43
C GLU A 86 -19.54 8.19 -18.63
N LYS A 87 -19.51 9.52 -18.53
CA LYS A 87 -18.95 10.37 -19.58
C LYS A 87 -17.43 10.28 -19.69
N TYR A 88 -16.76 9.95 -18.59
CA TYR A 88 -15.31 10.04 -18.45
C TYR A 88 -14.61 8.69 -18.22
N ALA A 89 -15.34 7.64 -17.84
CA ALA A 89 -14.80 6.34 -17.42
C ALA A 89 -13.78 5.77 -18.43
N ASP A 90 -14.06 5.87 -19.73
CA ASP A 90 -13.19 5.33 -20.78
C ASP A 90 -12.36 6.41 -21.50
N GLY A 91 -12.32 7.62 -20.95
CA GLY A 91 -11.71 8.77 -21.62
C GLY A 91 -10.25 9.01 -21.24
N GLU A 92 -9.47 9.51 -22.21
CA GLU A 92 -8.08 9.99 -21.98
C GLU A 92 -7.99 11.04 -20.87
N LYS A 93 -9.09 11.76 -20.61
CA LYS A 93 -9.16 12.73 -19.51
C LYS A 93 -9.07 12.07 -18.14
N LEU A 94 -9.68 10.89 -17.95
CA LEU A 94 -9.54 10.12 -16.71
C LEU A 94 -8.09 9.67 -16.57
N ARG A 95 -7.55 9.02 -17.61
CA ARG A 95 -6.16 8.56 -17.64
C ARG A 95 -5.17 9.69 -17.29
N SER A 96 -5.25 10.81 -18.00
CA SER A 96 -4.40 11.99 -17.75
C SER A 96 -4.48 12.49 -16.30
N ARG A 97 -5.62 12.36 -15.63
CA ARG A 97 -5.80 12.82 -14.24
C ARG A 97 -5.33 11.82 -13.21
N VAL A 98 -5.54 10.53 -13.45
CA VAL A 98 -4.96 9.45 -12.64
C VAL A 98 -3.44 9.61 -12.60
N TYR A 99 -2.80 9.78 -13.77
CA TYR A 99 -1.35 9.98 -13.85
C TYR A 99 -0.87 11.31 -13.26
N LYS A 100 -1.73 12.32 -13.13
CA LYS A 100 -1.43 13.56 -12.38
C LYS A 100 -1.58 13.41 -10.86
N GLY A 101 -2.15 12.31 -10.40
CA GLY A 101 -2.44 12.02 -8.99
C GLY A 101 -3.89 12.28 -8.63
N ILE A 102 -4.50 11.27 -8.01
CA ILE A 102 -5.83 11.34 -7.42
C ILE A 102 -5.68 11.99 -6.03
N PRO A 103 -6.43 13.05 -5.67
CA PRO A 103 -6.40 13.61 -4.32
C PRO A 103 -6.88 12.61 -3.26
N ASN A 104 -6.32 12.69 -2.04
CA ASN A 104 -6.63 11.76 -0.96
C ASN A 104 -8.15 11.66 -0.68
N ALA A 105 -8.84 12.80 -0.65
CA ALA A 105 -10.25 12.90 -0.31
C ALA A 105 -11.20 12.15 -1.27
N VAL A 106 -10.78 11.86 -2.50
CA VAL A 106 -11.61 11.16 -3.50
C VAL A 106 -11.03 9.80 -3.89
N ARG A 107 -9.90 9.40 -3.29
CA ARG A 107 -9.16 8.22 -3.72
C ARG A 107 -9.96 6.94 -3.54
N GLY A 108 -10.57 6.74 -2.36
CA GLY A 108 -11.41 5.58 -2.08
C GLY A 108 -12.53 5.41 -3.11
N GLU A 109 -13.27 6.48 -3.41
CA GLU A 109 -14.35 6.45 -4.39
C GLU A 109 -13.85 6.18 -5.81
N VAL A 110 -12.76 6.84 -6.24
CA VAL A 110 -12.22 6.65 -7.60
C VAL A 110 -11.64 5.26 -7.77
N TRP A 111 -10.86 4.76 -6.80
CA TRP A 111 -10.33 3.40 -6.81
C TRP A 111 -11.46 2.37 -6.83
N GLY A 112 -12.47 2.53 -5.99
CA GLY A 112 -13.64 1.65 -5.97
C GLY A 112 -14.35 1.58 -7.32
N ARG A 113 -14.55 2.71 -7.99
CA ARG A 113 -15.13 2.76 -9.35
C ARG A 113 -14.24 2.14 -10.41
N LEU A 114 -12.92 2.38 -10.37
CA LEU A 114 -11.96 1.80 -11.31
C LEU A 114 -11.85 0.28 -11.18
N LEU A 115 -12.05 -0.24 -9.97
CA LEU A 115 -12.07 -1.67 -9.66
C LEU A 115 -13.46 -2.31 -9.80
N GLY A 116 -14.51 -1.52 -10.11
CA GLY A 116 -15.88 -2.04 -10.25
C GLY A 116 -16.53 -2.48 -8.93
N VAL A 117 -15.98 -2.07 -7.78
CA VAL A 117 -16.47 -2.48 -6.45
C VAL A 117 -17.97 -2.22 -6.23
N PRO A 118 -18.55 -1.06 -6.63
CA PRO A 118 -19.98 -0.84 -6.45
C PRO A 118 -20.87 -1.88 -7.13
N GLN A 119 -20.47 -2.35 -8.32
CA GLN A 119 -21.22 -3.37 -9.06
C GLN A 119 -21.12 -4.73 -8.37
N ILE A 120 -19.92 -5.10 -7.92
CA ILE A 120 -19.68 -6.37 -7.21
C ILE A 120 -20.49 -6.44 -5.91
N LYS A 121 -20.56 -5.34 -5.15
CA LYS A 121 -21.35 -5.27 -3.92
C LYS A 121 -22.84 -5.52 -4.14
N ILE A 122 -23.39 -5.03 -5.26
CA ILE A 122 -24.78 -5.30 -5.65
C ILE A 122 -24.96 -6.78 -6.02
N GLU A 123 -24.00 -7.35 -6.75
CA GLU A 123 -24.06 -8.75 -7.20
C GLU A 123 -23.82 -9.77 -6.09
N GLN A 124 -23.08 -9.39 -5.05
CA GLN A 124 -22.62 -10.25 -3.95
C GLN A 124 -23.10 -9.71 -2.58
N GLU A 125 -24.31 -9.17 -2.54
CA GLU A 125 -24.89 -8.58 -1.33
C GLU A 125 -24.85 -9.56 -0.14
N GLY A 126 -24.35 -9.10 1.01
CA GLY A 126 -24.22 -9.89 2.24
C GLY A 126 -23.07 -10.91 2.24
N LYS A 127 -22.34 -11.05 1.13
CA LYS A 127 -21.29 -12.07 1.01
C LYS A 127 -20.08 -11.75 1.88
N TYR A 128 -19.73 -10.48 2.04
CA TYR A 128 -18.63 -10.09 2.91
C TYR A 128 -18.90 -10.46 4.37
N GLU A 129 -20.09 -10.14 4.88
CA GLU A 129 -20.52 -10.48 6.24
C GLU A 129 -20.55 -12.00 6.45
N GLU A 130 -21.01 -12.75 5.45
CA GLU A 130 -20.94 -14.22 5.45
C GLU A 130 -19.48 -14.69 5.59
N MET A 131 -18.54 -14.13 4.83
CA MET A 131 -17.13 -14.50 4.91
C MET A 131 -16.50 -14.10 6.26
N VAL A 132 -16.84 -12.95 6.83
CA VAL A 132 -16.37 -12.58 8.18
C VAL A 132 -16.82 -13.61 9.21
N GLN A 133 -18.08 -14.07 9.15
CA GLN A 133 -18.60 -15.09 10.07
C GLN A 133 -17.92 -16.45 9.87
N GLN A 134 -17.77 -16.88 8.61
CA GLN A 134 -17.12 -18.15 8.30
C GLN A 134 -15.64 -18.16 8.70
N ALA A 135 -14.94 -17.03 8.55
CA ALA A 135 -13.53 -16.92 8.92
C ALA A 135 -13.29 -17.13 10.42
N ARG A 136 -14.22 -16.66 11.25
CA ARG A 136 -14.18 -16.83 12.71
C ARG A 136 -14.30 -18.30 13.14
N LEU A 137 -14.85 -19.15 12.30
CA LEU A 137 -15.04 -20.57 12.58
C LEU A 137 -13.96 -21.45 11.94
N HIS A 138 -13.48 -21.08 10.75
CA HIS A 138 -12.75 -22.00 9.88
C HIS A 138 -11.42 -21.46 9.33
N SER A 139 -11.06 -20.20 9.54
CA SER A 139 -9.79 -19.66 9.04
C SER A 139 -8.61 -20.29 9.78
N THR A 140 -7.76 -21.01 9.05
CA THR A 140 -6.50 -21.57 9.61
C THR A 140 -5.37 -20.54 9.74
N ASP A 141 -5.61 -19.31 9.29
CA ASP A 141 -4.57 -18.28 9.12
C ASP A 141 -4.60 -17.20 10.21
N ILE A 142 -5.48 -17.32 11.22
CA ILE A 142 -5.71 -16.30 12.26
C ILE A 142 -4.42 -15.85 12.95
N LYS A 143 -3.60 -16.80 13.42
CA LYS A 143 -2.28 -16.50 14.03
C LYS A 143 -1.35 -15.74 13.10
N GLN A 144 -1.26 -16.14 11.82
CA GLN A 144 -0.35 -15.50 10.87
C GLN A 144 -0.83 -14.09 10.49
N ILE A 145 -2.15 -13.91 10.37
CA ILE A 145 -2.77 -12.60 10.15
C ILE A 145 -2.46 -11.67 11.33
N ASP A 146 -2.61 -12.14 12.56
CA ASP A 146 -2.34 -11.34 13.76
C ASP A 146 -0.88 -10.86 13.84
N LEU A 147 0.07 -11.77 13.60
CA LEU A 147 1.50 -11.46 13.55
C LEU A 147 1.82 -10.41 12.48
N ASP A 148 1.16 -10.48 11.32
CA ASP A 148 1.37 -9.53 10.24
C ASP A 148 0.75 -8.16 10.52
N ILE A 149 -0.43 -8.11 11.16
CA ILE A 149 -1.07 -6.86 11.58
C ILE A 149 -0.18 -6.11 12.57
N ASN A 150 0.44 -6.82 13.52
CA ASN A 150 1.32 -6.21 14.53
C ASN A 150 2.61 -5.58 13.94
N ARG A 151 2.88 -5.76 12.65
CA ARG A 151 4.01 -5.13 11.93
C ARG A 151 3.60 -4.34 10.68
N THR A 152 2.30 -4.18 10.42
CA THR A 152 1.79 -3.46 9.24
C THR A 152 1.48 -2.02 9.58
N PHE A 153 2.13 -1.07 8.89
CA PHE A 153 1.95 0.39 9.08
C PHE A 153 1.98 0.86 10.54
N ARG A 154 2.78 0.24 11.42
CA ARG A 154 2.83 0.60 12.86
C ARG A 154 3.36 2.01 13.12
N ASN A 155 4.06 2.59 12.16
CA ASN A 155 4.45 3.99 12.13
C ASN A 155 3.34 4.92 11.60
N ASN A 156 2.12 4.43 11.36
CA ASN A 156 0.97 5.23 10.94
C ASN A 156 -0.06 5.31 12.07
N ILE A 157 -0.61 6.50 12.34
CA ILE A 157 -1.57 6.74 13.42
C ILE A 157 -2.81 5.85 13.34
N MET A 158 -3.26 5.48 12.13
CA MET A 158 -4.42 4.59 11.96
C MET A 158 -4.15 3.19 12.53
N PHE A 159 -2.93 2.67 12.33
CA PHE A 159 -2.59 1.29 12.62
C PHE A 159 -1.66 1.13 13.83
N ARG A 160 -1.26 2.23 14.49
CA ARG A 160 -0.31 2.28 15.61
C ARG A 160 -0.88 1.78 16.95
N GLU A 161 -2.18 1.76 17.14
CA GLU A 161 -2.74 1.20 18.38
C GLU A 161 -3.05 -0.28 18.20
N ARG A 162 -2.46 -1.13 19.07
CA ARG A 162 -2.78 -2.55 19.11
C ARG A 162 -4.28 -2.73 19.39
N PHE A 163 -4.93 -3.57 18.58
CA PHE A 163 -6.38 -3.79 18.58
C PHE A 163 -7.23 -2.52 18.34
N GLY A 164 -6.62 -1.44 17.83
CA GLY A 164 -7.35 -0.23 17.43
C GLY A 164 -8.29 -0.49 16.25
N PRO A 165 -9.22 0.44 15.95
CA PRO A 165 -10.29 0.22 14.95
C PRO A 165 -9.77 -0.26 13.59
N LYS A 166 -8.71 0.35 13.05
CA LYS A 166 -8.17 -0.06 11.75
C LYS A 166 -7.38 -1.37 11.78
N GLN A 167 -6.82 -1.77 12.92
CA GLN A 167 -6.30 -3.13 13.06
C GLN A 167 -7.43 -4.17 13.08
N GLN A 168 -8.56 -3.85 13.72
CA GLN A 168 -9.75 -4.72 13.69
C GLN A 168 -10.31 -4.84 12.28
N SER A 169 -10.45 -3.74 11.55
CA SER A 169 -10.83 -3.75 10.12
C SER A 169 -9.86 -4.60 9.29
N LEU A 170 -8.55 -4.43 9.50
CA LEU A 170 -7.52 -5.20 8.79
C LEU A 170 -7.63 -6.70 9.08
N PHE A 171 -7.87 -7.07 10.34
CA PHE A 171 -8.11 -8.44 10.76
C PHE A 171 -9.35 -9.03 10.10
N GLN A 172 -10.47 -8.30 10.09
CA GLN A 172 -11.72 -8.76 9.49
C GLN A 172 -11.59 -8.95 7.97
N VAL A 173 -11.00 -7.97 7.25
CA VAL A 173 -10.80 -8.08 5.80
C VAL A 173 -9.90 -9.25 5.43
N LEU A 174 -8.77 -9.43 6.12
CA LEU A 174 -7.81 -10.48 5.81
C LEU A 174 -8.32 -11.87 6.18
N SER A 175 -8.98 -12.01 7.33
CA SER A 175 -9.58 -13.28 7.75
C SER A 175 -10.76 -13.67 6.86
N ALA A 176 -11.61 -12.72 6.46
CA ALA A 176 -12.66 -12.97 5.47
C ALA A 176 -12.06 -13.39 4.12
N TYR A 177 -10.97 -12.73 3.68
CA TYR A 177 -10.33 -13.06 2.40
C TYR A 177 -9.66 -14.44 2.41
N SER A 178 -9.05 -14.86 3.53
CA SER A 178 -8.37 -16.16 3.62
C SER A 178 -9.29 -17.34 3.31
N ILE A 179 -10.55 -17.25 3.68
CA ILE A 179 -11.54 -18.29 3.37
C ILE A 179 -12.27 -18.03 2.04
N TYR A 180 -12.33 -16.79 1.57
CA TYR A 180 -12.99 -16.44 0.31
C TYR A 180 -12.22 -17.03 -0.88
N ASN A 181 -10.88 -16.93 -0.86
CA ASN A 181 -10.01 -17.54 -1.85
C ASN A 181 -9.14 -18.64 -1.21
N THR A 182 -9.70 -19.85 -1.14
CA THR A 182 -9.05 -21.02 -0.53
C THR A 182 -7.83 -21.57 -1.29
N GLU A 183 -7.53 -21.07 -2.50
CA GLU A 183 -6.30 -21.44 -3.21
C GLU A 183 -5.07 -20.73 -2.65
N ILE A 184 -5.25 -19.47 -2.26
CA ILE A 184 -4.20 -18.67 -1.64
C ILE A 184 -4.27 -18.78 -0.11
N GLY A 185 -5.47 -18.74 0.46
CA GLY A 185 -5.63 -18.45 1.87
C GLY A 185 -5.18 -17.04 2.19
N TYR A 186 -4.55 -16.87 3.34
CA TYR A 186 -3.73 -15.71 3.64
C TYR A 186 -2.26 -15.97 3.30
N CYS A 187 -1.62 -15.03 2.62
CA CYS A 187 -0.19 -15.07 2.33
C CYS A 187 0.51 -13.81 2.86
N GLN A 188 1.72 -13.99 3.40
CA GLN A 188 2.50 -12.89 3.96
C GLN A 188 2.71 -11.78 2.92
N GLY A 189 2.46 -10.55 3.35
CA GLY A 189 2.54 -9.36 2.51
C GLY A 189 1.20 -8.87 1.98
N MET A 190 0.12 -9.65 2.11
CA MET A 190 -1.24 -9.20 1.84
C MET A 190 -1.71 -8.13 2.82
N SER A 191 -1.24 -8.16 4.07
CA SER A 191 -1.59 -7.15 5.09
C SER A 191 -1.26 -5.73 4.66
N GLN A 192 -0.13 -5.52 3.98
CA GLN A 192 0.29 -4.21 3.47
C GLN A 192 -0.65 -3.69 2.38
N ILE A 193 -1.12 -4.58 1.50
CA ILE A 193 -2.08 -4.23 0.45
C ILE A 193 -3.44 -3.86 1.08
N ALA A 194 -3.96 -4.73 1.95
CA ALA A 194 -5.23 -4.50 2.63
C ALA A 194 -5.18 -3.25 3.52
N GLY A 195 -4.06 -3.02 4.21
CA GLY A 195 -3.82 -1.82 5.01
C GLY A 195 -3.88 -0.55 4.17
N LEU A 196 -3.23 -0.53 3.00
CA LEU A 196 -3.30 0.61 2.08
C LEU A 196 -4.73 0.89 1.62
N LEU A 197 -5.49 -0.15 1.26
CA LEU A 197 -6.89 -0.01 0.85
C LEU A 197 -7.74 0.56 2.00
N LEU A 198 -7.56 0.05 3.22
CA LEU A 198 -8.27 0.49 4.42
C LEU A 198 -7.92 1.92 4.87
N MET A 199 -6.83 2.51 4.39
CA MET A 199 -6.57 3.94 4.58
C MET A 199 -7.57 4.83 3.82
N PHE A 200 -8.17 4.32 2.74
CA PHE A 200 -9.04 5.12 1.86
C PHE A 200 -10.45 4.55 1.69
N MET A 201 -10.71 3.32 2.14
CA MET A 201 -11.97 2.60 1.97
C MET A 201 -12.50 2.09 3.32
N ASN A 202 -13.80 1.78 3.35
CA ASN A 202 -14.37 0.96 4.41
C ASN A 202 -14.01 -0.53 4.20
N ASP A 203 -14.36 -1.35 5.17
CA ASP A 203 -13.92 -2.73 5.27
C ASP A 203 -14.43 -3.60 4.11
N GLU A 204 -15.71 -3.48 3.76
CA GLU A 204 -16.31 -4.23 2.66
C GLU A 204 -15.76 -3.79 1.29
N ASP A 205 -15.62 -2.47 1.07
CA ASP A 205 -15.05 -1.94 -0.18
C ASP A 205 -13.59 -2.39 -0.33
N ALA A 206 -12.81 -2.40 0.76
CA ALA A 206 -11.44 -2.88 0.77
C ALA A 206 -11.34 -4.38 0.53
N PHE A 207 -12.26 -5.18 1.07
CA PHE A 207 -12.36 -6.62 0.80
C PHE A 207 -12.60 -6.89 -0.69
N TRP A 208 -13.57 -6.20 -1.30
CA TRP A 208 -13.85 -6.38 -2.73
C TRP A 208 -12.74 -5.82 -3.61
N ALA A 209 -12.13 -4.69 -3.25
CA ALA A 209 -10.97 -4.16 -3.95
C ALA A 209 -9.79 -5.16 -3.93
N LEU A 210 -9.49 -5.75 -2.77
CA LEU A 210 -8.48 -6.81 -2.64
C LEU A 210 -8.81 -8.01 -3.52
N SER A 211 -10.08 -8.45 -3.51
CA SER A 211 -10.58 -9.54 -4.34
C SER A 211 -10.38 -9.30 -5.84
N VAL A 212 -10.71 -8.09 -6.31
CA VAL A 212 -10.50 -7.70 -7.71
C VAL A 212 -9.01 -7.67 -8.05
N LEU A 213 -8.17 -7.05 -7.22
CA LEU A 213 -6.72 -7.00 -7.47
C LEU A 213 -6.09 -8.39 -7.60
N MET A 214 -6.58 -9.34 -6.81
CA MET A 214 -6.13 -10.73 -6.84
C MET A 214 -6.61 -11.45 -8.10
N THR A 215 -7.88 -11.33 -8.45
CA THR A 215 -8.56 -12.24 -9.40
C THR A 215 -8.74 -11.67 -10.80
N ASP A 216 -8.83 -10.35 -10.95
CA ASP A 216 -9.05 -9.70 -12.24
C ASP A 216 -7.84 -9.89 -13.17
N ARG A 217 -8.10 -10.01 -14.48
CA ARG A 217 -7.05 -10.26 -15.48
C ARG A 217 -6.06 -9.11 -15.62
N LYS A 218 -6.47 -7.87 -15.31
CA LYS A 218 -5.61 -6.68 -15.45
C LYS A 218 -4.51 -6.65 -14.40
N HIS A 219 -4.81 -7.07 -13.18
CA HIS A 219 -3.90 -7.04 -12.04
C HIS A 219 -3.29 -8.42 -11.78
N ALA A 220 -4.17 -9.44 -11.76
CA ALA A 220 -3.87 -10.86 -11.62
C ALA A 220 -2.83 -11.12 -10.54
N MET A 221 -2.96 -10.49 -9.37
CA MET A 221 -2.01 -10.66 -8.26
C MET A 221 -2.00 -12.11 -7.75
N HIS A 222 -3.05 -12.90 -8.01
CA HIS A 222 -3.16 -14.30 -7.63
C HIS A 222 -1.89 -15.11 -7.90
N GLY A 223 -1.32 -15.00 -9.11
CA GLY A 223 -0.12 -15.73 -9.50
C GLY A 223 1.15 -15.37 -8.70
N PHE A 224 1.17 -14.24 -7.98
CA PHE A 224 2.25 -13.89 -7.06
C PHE A 224 2.11 -14.61 -5.71
N PHE A 225 0.89 -14.93 -5.27
CA PHE A 225 0.63 -15.44 -3.92
C PHE A 225 0.38 -16.95 -3.85
N ILE A 226 0.15 -17.61 -4.99
CA ILE A 226 0.05 -19.08 -5.02
C ILE A 226 1.41 -19.77 -4.77
N PRO A 227 1.41 -21.00 -4.23
CA PRO A 227 2.63 -21.74 -3.92
C PRO A 227 3.61 -21.82 -5.11
N GLY A 228 4.89 -21.54 -4.82
CA GLY A 228 5.96 -21.58 -5.81
C GLY A 228 6.16 -20.28 -6.61
N PHE A 229 5.32 -19.26 -6.36
CA PHE A 229 5.42 -17.90 -6.90
C PHE A 229 5.67 -17.83 -8.42
N PRO A 230 4.87 -18.54 -9.24
CA PRO A 230 5.11 -18.64 -10.68
C PRO A 230 5.13 -17.28 -11.39
N LYS A 231 4.19 -16.38 -11.03
CA LYS A 231 4.16 -15.03 -11.62
C LYS A 231 5.39 -14.22 -11.24
N LEU A 232 5.90 -14.36 -10.01
CA LEU A 232 7.13 -13.67 -9.59
C LEU A 232 8.32 -14.08 -10.45
N LYS A 233 8.52 -15.38 -10.63
CA LYS A 233 9.62 -15.92 -11.45
C LYS A 233 9.53 -15.39 -12.89
N ARG A 234 8.33 -15.43 -13.47
CA ARG A 234 8.07 -14.91 -14.82
C ARG A 234 8.39 -13.42 -14.94
N PHE A 235 7.98 -12.61 -13.96
CA PHE A 235 8.29 -11.17 -13.93
C PHE A 235 9.79 -10.91 -13.74
N GLN A 236 10.48 -11.68 -12.91
CA GLN A 236 11.93 -11.58 -12.69
C GLN A 236 12.72 -11.94 -13.95
N GLU A 237 12.35 -13.03 -14.64
CA GLU A 237 12.97 -13.41 -15.91
C GLU A 237 12.78 -12.34 -16.99
N HIS A 238 11.59 -11.74 -17.07
CA HIS A 238 11.31 -10.66 -18.00
C HIS A 238 12.08 -9.39 -17.66
N HIS A 239 12.16 -9.04 -16.38
CA HIS A 239 12.97 -7.93 -15.89
C HIS A 239 14.45 -8.12 -16.25
N ASP A 240 15.00 -9.31 -16.07
CA ASP A 240 16.38 -9.64 -16.47
C ASP A 240 16.61 -9.53 -17.98
N LYS A 241 15.62 -9.91 -18.81
CA LYS A 241 15.65 -9.71 -20.27
C LYS A 241 15.68 -8.22 -20.63
N LEU A 242 14.88 -7.39 -19.95
CA LEU A 242 14.89 -5.93 -20.14
C LEU A 242 16.24 -5.32 -19.77
N LEU A 243 16.82 -5.72 -18.63
CA LEU A 243 18.12 -5.23 -18.20
C LEU A 243 19.23 -5.63 -19.18
N SER A 244 19.24 -6.89 -19.63
CA SER A 244 20.20 -7.38 -20.62
C SER A 244 20.13 -6.58 -21.93
N LYS A 245 18.91 -6.22 -22.36
CA LYS A 245 18.69 -5.51 -23.64
C LYS A 245 18.99 -4.02 -23.56
N TYR A 246 18.48 -3.33 -22.54
CA TYR A 246 18.48 -1.86 -22.49
C TYR A 246 19.47 -1.28 -21.48
N LEU A 247 19.87 -2.04 -20.45
CA LEU A 247 20.82 -1.62 -19.42
C LEU A 247 22.01 -2.61 -19.28
N PRO A 248 22.67 -3.05 -20.38
CA PRO A 248 23.63 -4.16 -20.33
C PRO A 248 24.85 -3.90 -19.43
N LYS A 249 25.30 -2.64 -19.32
CA LYS A 249 26.39 -2.27 -18.40
C LYS A 249 26.00 -2.47 -16.94
N LEU A 250 24.76 -2.14 -16.58
CA LEU A 250 24.25 -2.32 -15.23
C LEU A 250 24.04 -3.81 -14.94
N LYS A 251 23.44 -4.55 -15.89
CA LYS A 251 23.26 -6.00 -15.77
C LYS A 251 24.59 -6.73 -15.50
N LYS A 252 25.64 -6.41 -16.25
CA LYS A 252 26.99 -6.96 -16.01
C LYS A 252 27.56 -6.62 -14.63
N ARG A 253 27.30 -5.41 -14.11
CA ARG A 253 27.76 -5.01 -12.77
C ARG A 253 27.00 -5.78 -11.67
N LEU A 254 25.68 -5.94 -11.82
CA LEU A 254 24.86 -6.77 -10.93
C LEU A 254 25.35 -8.22 -10.91
N GLU A 255 25.61 -8.81 -12.08
CA GLU A 255 26.16 -10.17 -12.20
C GLU A 255 27.54 -10.32 -11.58
N LYS A 256 28.44 -9.33 -11.77
CA LYS A 256 29.77 -9.33 -11.14
C LYS A 256 29.67 -9.36 -9.61
N PHE A 257 28.65 -8.71 -9.04
CA PHE A 257 28.39 -8.68 -7.61
C PHE A 257 27.47 -9.82 -7.13
N SER A 258 27.09 -10.76 -8.01
CA SER A 258 26.12 -11.82 -7.71
C SER A 258 24.79 -11.31 -7.16
N ILE A 259 24.40 -10.08 -7.54
CA ILE A 259 23.12 -9.47 -7.17
C ILE A 259 22.06 -9.95 -8.16
N HIS A 260 21.33 -10.98 -7.76
CA HIS A 260 20.19 -11.50 -8.53
C HIS A 260 18.96 -10.60 -8.38
N SER A 261 18.13 -10.53 -9.42
CA SER A 261 16.91 -9.72 -9.41
C SER A 261 15.94 -10.14 -8.29
N SER A 262 15.97 -11.40 -7.85
CA SER A 262 15.20 -11.89 -6.71
C SER A 262 15.49 -11.17 -5.40
N LEU A 263 16.68 -10.60 -5.23
CA LEU A 263 17.09 -9.91 -3.99
C LEU A 263 16.29 -8.63 -3.72
N TYR A 264 15.87 -7.92 -4.77
CA TYR A 264 15.26 -6.60 -4.63
C TYR A 264 13.85 -6.51 -5.24
N THR A 265 13.46 -7.43 -6.12
CA THR A 265 12.17 -7.34 -6.84
C THR A 265 10.97 -7.94 -6.11
N LEU A 266 11.16 -8.68 -5.01
CA LEU A 266 10.06 -9.39 -4.33
C LEU A 266 8.93 -8.41 -3.95
N LYS A 267 9.24 -7.39 -3.15
CA LYS A 267 8.26 -6.36 -2.75
C LYS A 267 7.87 -5.41 -3.89
N TRP A 268 8.75 -5.21 -4.89
CA TRP A 268 8.42 -4.41 -6.08
C TRP A 268 7.21 -4.99 -6.81
N PHE A 269 7.17 -6.32 -6.95
CA PHE A 269 6.10 -7.01 -7.68
C PHE A 269 4.94 -7.48 -6.80
N PHE A 270 5.20 -8.06 -5.62
CA PHE A 270 4.12 -8.55 -4.73
C PHE A 270 3.20 -7.44 -4.27
N GLN A 271 3.78 -6.28 -3.95
CA GLN A 271 3.08 -5.22 -3.23
C GLN A 271 3.08 -3.90 -4.02
N CYS A 272 3.34 -3.96 -5.33
CA CYS A 272 3.42 -2.78 -6.20
C CYS A 272 4.26 -1.64 -5.57
N PHE A 273 5.48 -1.97 -5.14
CA PHE A 273 6.44 -1.04 -4.53
C PHE A 273 6.05 -0.45 -3.16
N LEU A 274 5.04 -0.99 -2.46
CA LEU A 274 4.82 -0.65 -1.05
C LEU A 274 6.10 -0.90 -0.23
N ASP A 275 6.41 0.04 0.66
CA ASP A 275 7.64 0.09 1.48
C ASP A 275 8.94 -0.03 0.66
N ARG A 276 8.96 0.45 -0.59
CA ARG A 276 10.15 0.42 -1.48
C ARG A 276 10.45 1.78 -2.13
N VAL A 277 9.48 2.69 -2.10
CA VAL A 277 9.60 4.08 -2.54
C VAL A 277 8.85 4.97 -1.53
N PRO A 278 9.09 6.29 -1.51
CA PRO A 278 8.41 7.18 -0.57
C PRO A 278 6.90 7.08 -0.74
N PHE A 279 6.15 7.18 0.37
CA PHE A 279 4.71 6.90 0.38
C PHE A 279 3.92 7.79 -0.61
N THR A 280 4.37 9.03 -0.84
CA THR A 280 3.78 9.94 -1.83
C THR A 280 3.83 9.35 -3.24
N LEU A 281 4.98 8.78 -3.64
CA LEU A 281 5.16 8.11 -4.93
C LEU A 281 4.42 6.78 -4.96
N THR A 282 4.39 6.03 -3.85
CA THR A 282 3.61 4.80 -3.73
C THR A 282 2.14 5.04 -4.10
N LEU A 283 1.50 6.09 -3.58
CA LEU A 283 0.11 6.41 -3.94
C LEU A 283 -0.06 6.71 -5.42
N ARG A 284 0.91 7.40 -6.05
CA ARG A 284 0.89 7.68 -7.48
C ARG A 284 1.05 6.42 -8.32
N LEU A 285 1.89 5.48 -7.87
CA LEU A 285 2.03 4.17 -8.52
C LEU A 285 0.76 3.35 -8.37
N TRP A 286 0.10 3.37 -7.21
CA TRP A 286 -1.16 2.67 -6.99
C TRP A 286 -2.33 3.27 -7.77
N ASP A 287 -2.41 4.60 -7.89
CA ASP A 287 -3.35 5.27 -8.79
C ASP A 287 -3.19 4.73 -10.23
N ALA A 288 -1.96 4.66 -10.74
CA ALA A 288 -1.67 4.14 -12.08
C ALA A 288 -1.89 2.62 -12.17
N TYR A 289 -1.55 1.86 -11.14
CA TYR A 289 -1.68 0.40 -11.10
C TYR A 289 -3.14 -0.02 -11.13
N ILE A 290 -4.03 0.63 -10.39
CA ILE A 290 -5.47 0.36 -10.43
C ILE A 290 -6.07 0.63 -11.82
N LEU A 291 -5.54 1.63 -12.54
CA LEU A 291 -5.99 1.95 -13.88
C LEU A 291 -5.44 0.98 -14.94
N ASP A 292 -4.12 0.82 -15.01
CA ASP A 292 -3.37 0.17 -16.12
C ASP A 292 -2.83 -1.23 -15.76
N GLY A 293 -2.93 -1.66 -14.50
CA GLY A 293 -2.58 -3.01 -14.03
C GLY A 293 -1.10 -3.36 -14.10
N GLU A 294 -0.82 -4.63 -14.41
CA GLU A 294 0.54 -5.21 -14.34
C GLU A 294 1.60 -4.56 -15.25
N VAL A 295 1.19 -3.71 -16.21
CA VAL A 295 2.10 -2.86 -16.99
C VAL A 295 2.95 -1.97 -16.08
N ILE A 296 2.36 -1.45 -15.01
CA ILE A 296 3.05 -0.55 -14.06
C ILE A 296 4.19 -1.26 -13.35
N LEU A 297 4.02 -2.53 -12.99
CA LEU A 297 5.06 -3.31 -12.31
C LEU A 297 6.32 -3.44 -13.18
N THR A 298 6.14 -3.86 -14.44
CA THR A 298 7.23 -4.03 -15.41
C THR A 298 7.88 -2.69 -15.76
N ALA A 299 7.06 -1.67 -16.02
CA ALA A 299 7.56 -0.38 -16.44
C ALA A 299 8.30 0.33 -15.29
N MET A 300 7.78 0.29 -14.07
CA MET A 300 8.40 0.97 -12.94
C MET A 300 9.68 0.28 -12.48
N SER A 301 9.75 -1.06 -12.49
CA SER A 301 10.99 -1.78 -12.12
C SER A 301 12.14 -1.41 -13.06
N PHE A 302 11.85 -1.24 -14.35
CA PHE A 302 12.81 -0.79 -15.34
C PHE A 302 13.12 0.71 -15.21
N THR A 303 12.09 1.56 -15.04
CA THR A 303 12.23 3.02 -14.90
C THR A 303 13.13 3.38 -13.74
N LEU A 304 12.93 2.77 -12.58
CA LEU A 304 13.74 2.97 -11.38
C LEU A 304 15.22 2.73 -11.67
N LEU A 305 15.58 1.58 -12.25
CA LEU A 305 16.97 1.27 -12.57
C LEU A 305 17.52 2.17 -13.69
N LYS A 306 16.68 2.60 -14.64
CA LYS A 306 17.05 3.54 -15.71
C LYS A 306 17.40 4.91 -15.15
N LEU A 307 16.59 5.46 -14.24
CA LEU A 307 16.81 6.74 -13.56
C LEU A 307 18.08 6.72 -12.70
N HIS A 308 18.32 5.63 -11.96
CA HIS A 308 19.46 5.51 -11.05
C HIS A 308 20.71 4.88 -11.67
N LYS A 309 20.69 4.56 -12.97
CA LYS A 309 21.78 3.86 -13.68
C LYS A 309 23.17 4.43 -13.41
N ARG A 310 23.33 5.76 -13.49
CA ARG A 310 24.63 6.42 -13.31
C ARG A 310 25.15 6.28 -11.88
N THR A 311 24.26 6.36 -10.92
CA THR A 311 24.55 6.23 -9.48
C THR A 311 24.90 4.80 -9.13
N LEU A 312 24.08 3.84 -9.55
CA LEU A 312 24.32 2.40 -9.36
C LEU A 312 25.65 1.95 -9.99
N LEU A 313 26.00 2.47 -11.17
CA LEU A 313 27.27 2.14 -11.82
C LEU A 313 28.51 2.67 -11.09
N LYS A 314 28.36 3.48 -10.03
CA LYS A 314 29.49 3.96 -9.21
C LYS A 314 29.54 3.31 -7.82
N MET A 315 28.46 2.67 -7.39
CA MET A 315 28.34 2.07 -6.05
C MET A 315 29.01 0.70 -5.98
N GLU A 316 29.65 0.43 -4.84
CA GLU A 316 30.13 -0.92 -4.51
C GLU A 316 28.96 -1.84 -4.14
N MET A 317 29.24 -3.13 -3.96
CA MET A 317 28.20 -4.17 -3.79
C MET A 317 27.26 -3.86 -2.63
N ASP A 318 27.79 -3.62 -1.42
CA ASP A 318 26.99 -3.42 -0.21
C ASP A 318 26.13 -2.15 -0.31
N GLU A 319 26.73 -1.07 -0.81
CA GLU A 319 26.04 0.20 -1.06
C GLU A 319 24.88 0.04 -2.07
N MET A 320 25.07 -0.80 -3.09
CA MET A 320 24.05 -1.05 -4.10
C MET A 320 22.86 -1.83 -3.52
N ILE A 321 23.14 -2.84 -2.69
CA ILE A 321 22.09 -3.62 -2.01
C ILE A 321 21.31 -2.71 -1.06
N GLU A 322 22.01 -1.94 -0.22
CA GLU A 322 21.41 -0.97 0.69
C GLU A 322 20.59 0.09 -0.08
N PHE A 323 21.10 0.57 -1.22
CA PHE A 323 20.36 1.49 -2.06
C PHE A 323 19.03 0.90 -2.53
N LEU A 324 19.06 -0.31 -3.10
CA LEU A 324 17.89 -0.96 -3.68
C LEU A 324 16.85 -1.40 -2.63
N GLN A 325 17.29 -1.70 -1.41
CA GLN A 325 16.43 -2.26 -0.37
C GLN A 325 15.97 -1.27 0.70
N ILE A 326 16.72 -0.19 0.93
CA ILE A 326 16.50 0.74 2.06
C ILE A 326 16.44 2.19 1.58
N ARG A 327 17.47 2.69 0.88
CA ARG A 327 17.57 4.14 0.62
C ARG A 327 16.48 4.66 -0.32
N LEU A 328 16.06 3.87 -1.30
CA LEU A 328 14.98 4.25 -2.23
C LEU A 328 13.65 4.53 -1.54
N GLU A 329 13.36 3.83 -0.43
CA GLU A 329 12.13 4.04 0.34
C GLU A 329 12.14 5.39 1.06
N GLN A 330 13.30 5.79 1.59
CA GLN A 330 13.48 7.03 2.33
C GLN A 330 13.50 8.23 1.38
N ASP A 331 14.25 8.12 0.29
CA ASP A 331 14.37 9.15 -0.71
C ASP A 331 14.58 8.52 -2.09
N PHE A 332 13.60 8.73 -2.96
CA PHE A 332 13.67 8.29 -4.34
C PHE A 332 14.67 9.11 -5.17
N GLY A 333 15.10 10.29 -4.72
CA GLY A 333 16.05 11.15 -5.42
C GLY A 333 15.49 11.89 -6.64
N TYR A 334 14.19 11.78 -6.89
CA TYR A 334 13.45 12.52 -7.92
C TYR A 334 12.09 12.97 -7.37
N PHE A 335 11.55 14.06 -7.90
CA PHE A 335 10.18 14.45 -7.59
C PHE A 335 9.18 13.46 -8.18
N ASP A 336 8.05 13.27 -7.49
CA ASP A 336 7.02 12.31 -7.89
C ASP A 336 6.50 12.56 -9.31
N ASP A 337 6.32 13.82 -9.70
CA ASP A 337 5.83 14.16 -11.05
C ASP A 337 6.87 13.77 -12.14
N ASP A 338 8.16 13.99 -11.89
CA ASP A 338 9.24 13.58 -12.80
C ASP A 338 9.35 12.05 -12.90
N ALA A 339 9.23 11.36 -11.77
CA ALA A 339 9.24 9.90 -11.71
C ALA A 339 8.05 9.29 -12.49
N ILE A 340 6.86 9.87 -12.36
CA ILE A 340 5.65 9.42 -13.06
C ILE A 340 5.70 9.80 -14.56
N GLU A 341 6.31 10.92 -14.93
CA GLU A 341 6.57 11.24 -16.34
C GLU A 341 7.56 10.24 -16.96
N ALA A 342 8.67 9.94 -16.27
CA ALA A 342 9.63 8.94 -16.71
C ALA A 342 8.98 7.55 -16.87
N LEU A 343 8.11 7.16 -15.92
CA LEU A 343 7.32 5.94 -15.99
C LEU A 343 6.45 5.90 -17.24
N GLN A 344 5.68 6.97 -17.53
CA GLN A 344 4.82 7.04 -18.71
C GLN A 344 5.63 6.91 -20.01
N ASN A 345 6.78 7.59 -20.09
CA ASN A 345 7.68 7.49 -21.24
C ASN A 345 8.21 6.05 -21.42
N THR A 346 8.56 5.38 -20.32
CA THR A 346 8.97 3.98 -20.35
C THR A 346 7.83 3.04 -20.73
N ILE A 347 6.60 3.28 -20.29
CA ILE A 347 5.43 2.48 -20.72
C ILE A 347 5.31 2.54 -22.25
N LEU A 348 5.36 3.74 -22.83
CA LEU A 348 5.27 3.94 -24.29
C LEU A 348 6.44 3.26 -25.02
N GLU A 349 7.67 3.40 -24.50
CA GLU A 349 8.87 2.75 -25.04
C GLU A 349 8.72 1.22 -25.07
N LEU A 350 8.30 0.61 -23.95
CA LEU A 350 8.13 -0.82 -23.84
C LEU A 350 6.93 -1.34 -24.66
N GLN A 351 5.86 -0.56 -24.77
CA GLN A 351 4.71 -0.88 -25.63
C GLN A 351 5.11 -0.95 -27.11
N LYS A 352 5.89 0.03 -27.60
CA LYS A 352 6.41 0.05 -28.97
C LYS A 352 7.20 -1.23 -29.32
N HIS A 353 7.90 -1.80 -28.33
CA HIS A 353 8.66 -3.03 -28.48
C HIS A 353 7.93 -4.30 -28.06
N LYS A 354 6.66 -4.21 -27.64
CA LYS A 354 5.86 -5.33 -27.09
C LYS A 354 6.52 -6.02 -25.88
N LEU A 355 7.20 -5.24 -25.03
CA LEU A 355 7.92 -5.69 -23.84
C LEU A 355 7.35 -5.11 -22.53
N HIS A 356 6.18 -4.46 -22.59
CA HIS A 356 5.52 -3.86 -21.43
C HIS A 356 4.89 -4.90 -20.48
N LEU A 357 4.75 -6.15 -20.94
CA LEU A 357 4.24 -7.27 -20.15
C LEU A 357 5.12 -8.52 -20.34
N PRO A 358 5.23 -9.38 -19.30
CA PRO A 358 6.01 -10.62 -19.36
C PRO A 358 5.26 -11.78 -20.07
N GLY A 359 4.49 -11.47 -21.10
CA GLY A 359 3.61 -12.41 -21.81
C GLY A 359 2.30 -12.72 -21.08
N VAL A 360 1.49 -13.59 -21.67
CA VAL A 360 0.19 -14.01 -21.14
C VAL A 360 0.39 -14.89 -19.91
N ALA A 361 -0.38 -14.65 -18.86
CA ALA A 361 -0.37 -15.49 -17.66
C ALA A 361 -0.78 -16.93 -18.01
N PRO A 362 0.05 -17.95 -17.71
CA PRO A 362 -0.31 -19.34 -17.88
C PRO A 362 -1.49 -19.72 -16.97
N PRO A 363 -2.28 -20.76 -17.30
CA PRO A 363 -3.49 -21.11 -16.54
C PRO A 363 -3.22 -21.31 -15.05
N HIS A 364 -2.11 -21.95 -14.66
CA HIS A 364 -1.78 -22.20 -13.26
C HIS A 364 -1.51 -20.92 -12.44
N GLU A 365 -1.29 -19.76 -13.06
CA GLU A 365 -1.22 -18.47 -12.36
C GLU A 365 -2.61 -17.89 -12.05
N LEU A 366 -3.64 -18.32 -12.78
CA LEU A 366 -5.01 -17.85 -12.64
C LEU A 366 -5.75 -18.68 -11.60
N PRO A 367 -6.74 -18.09 -10.90
CA PRO A 367 -7.60 -18.83 -9.99
C PRO A 367 -8.28 -20.02 -10.69
N GLN A 368 -8.21 -21.20 -10.08
CA GLN A 368 -8.79 -22.45 -10.62
C GLN A 368 -10.05 -22.89 -9.86
N LYS A 369 -10.20 -22.47 -8.60
CA LYS A 369 -11.36 -22.76 -7.77
C LYS A 369 -12.36 -21.59 -7.74
N PRO A 370 -13.65 -21.91 -7.57
CA PRO A 370 -14.65 -20.90 -7.27
C PRO A 370 -14.39 -20.24 -5.92
N PHE A 371 -14.75 -18.96 -5.81
CA PHE A 371 -14.57 -18.18 -4.59
C PHE A 371 -15.78 -18.22 -3.68
N GLY A 372 -15.55 -18.01 -2.39
CA GLY A 372 -16.61 -17.86 -1.38
C GLY A 372 -17.48 -19.11 -1.22
N MET A 373 -17.01 -20.28 -1.67
CA MET A 373 -17.74 -21.53 -1.44
C MET A 373 -17.58 -21.97 0.02
N ILE A 374 -18.72 -22.15 0.70
CA ILE A 374 -18.76 -22.76 2.02
C ILE A 374 -18.30 -24.20 1.87
N VAL A 375 -17.09 -24.51 2.37
CA VAL A 375 -16.62 -25.89 2.45
C VAL A 375 -17.37 -26.59 3.56
N ARG A 376 -18.56 -27.13 3.26
CA ARG A 376 -19.19 -28.13 4.13
C ARG A 376 -18.36 -29.40 4.01
N PRO A 377 -17.87 -30.00 5.11
CA PRO A 377 -17.15 -31.26 5.01
C PRO A 377 -18.08 -32.32 4.42
N GLU A 378 -17.75 -32.86 3.25
CA GLU A 378 -18.39 -34.08 2.79
C GLU A 378 -17.98 -35.21 3.75
N SER A 379 -18.97 -35.80 4.42
CA SER A 379 -18.80 -37.03 5.20
C SER A 379 -18.43 -38.16 4.23
N SER A 380 -17.12 -38.36 4.00
CA SER A 380 -16.63 -39.40 3.10
C SER A 380 -16.79 -40.80 3.72
N ASN A 381 -18.00 -41.36 3.60
CA ASN A 381 -18.26 -42.78 3.74
C ASN A 381 -17.80 -43.50 2.47
N THR A 382 -16.49 -43.66 2.28
CA THR A 382 -15.96 -44.58 1.26
C THR A 382 -15.23 -45.72 1.94
N ARG A 383 -16.02 -46.75 2.26
CA ARG A 383 -15.59 -48.06 2.75
C ARG A 383 -14.64 -48.67 1.71
N ARG A 384 -13.32 -48.57 1.90
CA ARG A 384 -12.35 -49.34 1.10
C ARG A 384 -12.40 -50.79 1.55
N THR A 385 -12.98 -51.64 0.70
CA THR A 385 -12.85 -53.10 0.78
C THR A 385 -11.39 -53.49 0.60
N LEU A 386 -10.85 -54.19 1.60
CA LEU A 386 -9.56 -54.88 1.54
C LEU A 386 -9.65 -56.05 0.55
N SER A 387 -8.72 -56.12 -0.40
CA SER A 387 -8.37 -57.35 -1.10
C SER A 387 -6.85 -57.51 -1.16
N ASN A 388 -6.38 -58.62 -0.58
CA ASN A 388 -5.00 -59.10 -0.52
C ASN A 388 -4.31 -59.22 -1.89
N GLY A 389 -2.99 -59.00 -1.91
CA GLY A 389 -2.10 -59.65 -2.87
C GLY A 389 -0.71 -59.03 -3.01
N GLY A 390 0.32 -59.73 -2.52
CA GLY A 390 1.66 -59.76 -3.15
C GLY A 390 2.79 -58.96 -2.50
N GLN A 391 3.65 -59.65 -1.74
CA GLN A 391 4.97 -59.19 -1.29
C GLN A 391 5.96 -59.11 -2.45
N SER A 392 6.82 -58.07 -2.50
CA SER A 392 8.28 -58.22 -2.28
C SER A 392 9.08 -56.94 -2.61
N ASN A 393 9.94 -56.57 -1.64
CA ASN A 393 11.23 -55.86 -1.72
C ASN A 393 11.27 -54.35 -2.03
N LEU A 394 11.38 -53.56 -0.95
CA LEU A 394 11.92 -52.20 -0.93
C LEU A 394 13.20 -52.17 -0.09
N SER A 395 14.27 -51.71 -0.73
CA SER A 395 15.53 -51.29 -0.12
C SER A 395 15.33 -49.93 0.55
N ASN A 396 16.01 -49.73 1.69
CA ASN A 396 16.15 -48.45 2.38
C ASN A 396 16.49 -47.31 1.43
N ASP A 397 15.70 -46.23 1.47
CA ASP A 397 16.28 -44.89 1.48
C ASP A 397 15.37 -43.89 2.21
N SER A 398 16.02 -42.96 2.89
CA SER A 398 15.51 -42.17 4.00
C SER A 398 14.64 -41.00 3.53
N CYS A 399 13.43 -40.86 4.09
CA CYS A 399 12.55 -39.72 3.89
C CYS A 399 12.94 -38.60 4.87
N GLY A 400 13.60 -37.56 4.35
CA GLY A 400 13.90 -36.33 5.08
C GLY A 400 12.72 -35.36 5.04
N THR A 401 12.25 -34.99 6.22
CA THR A 401 11.34 -33.87 6.52
C THR A 401 11.84 -32.59 5.83
N ILE A 402 11.05 -32.03 4.90
CA ILE A 402 11.34 -30.70 4.33
C ILE A 402 10.67 -29.65 5.20
N GLU A 403 11.48 -28.98 6.03
CA GLU A 403 11.13 -27.75 6.72
C GLU A 403 10.72 -26.66 5.72
N ARG A 404 9.62 -25.97 6.03
CA ARG A 404 9.22 -24.74 5.35
C ARG A 404 10.37 -23.74 5.51
N MET A 405 10.96 -23.32 4.39
CA MET A 405 12.05 -22.35 4.38
C MET A 405 11.56 -21.05 5.03
N ALA A 406 12.04 -20.78 6.24
CA ALA A 406 12.02 -19.48 6.86
C ALA A 406 12.91 -18.55 6.02
N THR A 407 12.29 -17.63 5.29
CA THR A 407 13.03 -16.49 4.72
C THR A 407 13.38 -15.55 5.86
N GLN A 408 14.68 -15.31 6.02
CA GLN A 408 15.25 -14.36 6.99
C GLN A 408 14.52 -13.02 6.90
N SER A 409 13.98 -12.58 8.04
CA SER A 409 13.41 -11.25 8.25
C SER A 409 14.45 -10.18 7.91
N PRO A 410 14.08 -9.08 7.21
CA PRO A 410 14.92 -7.90 7.22
C PRO A 410 14.91 -7.32 8.64
N VAL A 411 16.10 -7.00 9.13
CA VAL A 411 16.40 -6.43 10.44
C VAL A 411 15.47 -5.25 10.74
N SER A 412 14.70 -5.37 11.83
CA SER A 412 13.90 -4.29 12.41
C SER A 412 14.82 -3.17 12.91
N ARG A 413 14.31 -1.93 12.91
CA ARG A 413 15.08 -0.70 13.08
C ARG A 413 15.34 -0.27 14.53
N ASP A 414 15.07 -1.14 15.50
CA ASP A 414 15.21 -0.84 16.92
C ASP A 414 16.24 -1.80 17.52
N ASP A 415 17.52 -1.41 17.57
CA ASP A 415 18.55 -1.95 18.48
C ASP A 415 19.93 -1.29 18.25
N ILE A 416 20.03 0.04 18.35
CA ILE A 416 21.32 0.70 18.65
C ILE A 416 21.02 1.89 19.56
N ASN A 417 20.96 1.66 20.87
CA ASN A 417 21.39 2.59 21.92
C ASN A 417 21.20 1.97 23.31
N SER A 418 22.18 1.17 23.76
CA SER A 418 22.51 1.05 25.18
C SER A 418 23.74 0.17 25.34
N VAL A 419 24.93 0.76 25.55
CA VAL A 419 25.95 0.18 26.45
C VAL A 419 26.86 1.30 27.00
N ASP A 420 26.79 1.48 28.31
CA ASP A 420 27.69 2.27 29.14
C ASP A 420 29.16 1.81 29.08
N GLY A 421 30.07 2.78 29.20
CA GLY A 421 31.50 2.58 29.06
C GLY A 421 32.18 1.73 30.13
N LYS A 422 33.28 1.08 29.72
CA LYS A 422 34.51 0.84 30.51
C LYS A 422 35.66 0.33 29.61
N THR A 423 36.63 1.22 29.38
CA THR A 423 38.10 1.04 29.35
C THR A 423 38.73 -0.20 28.65
N LEU A 424 39.29 0.04 27.44
CA LEU A 424 40.66 -0.27 26.90
C LEU A 424 41.52 -1.41 27.50
N PRO A 425 42.36 -2.14 26.69
CA PRO A 425 43.56 -1.52 26.09
C PRO A 425 43.99 -1.92 24.67
N LYS A 426 44.85 -1.03 24.15
CA LYS A 426 45.54 -0.95 22.85
C LYS A 426 46.53 -2.10 22.60
N LEU A 427 46.68 -2.48 21.33
CA LEU A 427 47.94 -2.98 20.75
C LEU A 427 48.06 -2.50 19.29
N PHE A 428 48.98 -1.57 19.03
CA PHE A 428 49.53 -1.23 17.70
C PHE A 428 50.73 -2.17 17.40
N PRO A 429 51.23 -2.26 16.15
CA PRO A 429 52.21 -1.28 15.68
C PRO A 429 51.92 -0.67 14.29
N ARG A 430 52.50 0.51 14.11
CA ARG A 430 52.53 1.40 12.96
C ARG A 430 53.94 1.34 12.35
N GLN A 431 54.08 1.33 11.02
CA GLN A 431 55.32 1.65 10.27
C GLN A 431 54.89 2.38 8.98
N THR A 432 55.05 3.71 8.87
CA THR A 432 56.20 4.52 8.37
C THR A 432 56.27 4.70 6.83
N SER A 433 55.70 5.84 6.39
CA SER A 433 56.22 6.95 5.55
C SER A 433 57.06 6.78 4.26
N MET A 434 56.87 7.81 3.40
CA MET A 434 57.71 8.37 2.29
C MET A 434 57.20 8.01 0.87
N SER A 435 57.15 8.86 -0.16
CA SER A 435 57.59 10.25 -0.42
C SER A 435 57.00 10.75 -1.77
N GLU A 436 57.22 12.02 -2.08
CA GLU A 436 56.57 12.92 -3.05
C GLU A 436 56.95 12.81 -4.56
N ASN A 437 56.18 13.56 -5.36
CA ASN A 437 56.47 14.29 -6.61
C ASN A 437 56.47 13.56 -7.97
N SER A 438 55.62 14.02 -8.91
CA SER A 438 56.01 14.90 -10.03
C SER A 438 54.87 15.15 -11.04
N THR A 439 54.92 16.33 -11.65
CA THR A 439 53.99 17.06 -12.53
C THR A 439 53.93 16.57 -14.00
N ASN A 440 52.81 16.82 -14.72
CA ASN A 440 52.78 17.68 -15.94
C ASN A 440 51.39 17.78 -16.61
N ASP A 441 51.12 19.01 -17.06
CA ASP A 441 50.02 19.53 -17.90
C ASP A 441 49.96 18.96 -19.34
N TYR A 442 48.77 18.98 -19.95
CA TYR A 442 48.46 19.77 -21.17
C TYR A 442 46.96 19.75 -21.54
N SER A 443 46.52 20.88 -22.11
CA SER A 443 45.17 21.45 -22.13
C SER A 443 44.31 21.17 -23.39
N SER A 444 43.06 21.69 -23.32
CA SER A 444 42.14 22.20 -24.37
C SER A 444 41.08 21.21 -24.90
N GLU A 445 39.77 21.31 -24.54
CA GLU A 445 38.71 22.30 -24.88
C GLU A 445 37.69 21.62 -25.85
N LEU A 446 36.35 21.62 -25.68
CA LEU A 446 35.44 22.76 -25.60
C LEU A 446 34.07 22.35 -24.97
N SER A 447 33.68 23.10 -23.94
CA SER A 447 32.37 23.68 -23.61
C SER A 447 31.09 22.83 -23.41
N SER A 448 30.75 22.69 -22.13
CA SER A 448 29.39 22.70 -21.58
C SER A 448 28.69 24.06 -21.76
N PRO A 449 27.42 24.18 -21.33
CA PRO A 449 27.17 25.09 -20.22
C PRO A 449 26.66 24.30 -19.01
N SER A 450 27.46 24.36 -17.96
CA SER A 450 27.22 23.79 -16.65
C SER A 450 26.56 24.84 -15.74
N SER A 451 25.64 24.40 -14.90
CA SER A 451 25.73 24.73 -13.47
C SER A 451 24.97 23.67 -12.66
N VAL A 452 25.53 22.46 -12.59
CA VAL A 452 25.23 21.51 -11.53
C VAL A 452 26.28 21.74 -10.46
N SER A 453 25.86 22.36 -9.36
CA SER A 453 26.68 22.47 -8.15
C SER A 453 26.89 21.08 -7.56
N ALA A 454 28.13 20.81 -7.19
CA ALA A 454 28.60 19.58 -6.61
C ALA A 454 27.92 19.23 -5.27
N GLY A 455 27.78 17.92 -5.03
CA GLY A 455 28.12 17.32 -3.74
C GLY A 455 27.42 17.84 -2.50
N TYR A 456 26.09 17.80 -2.47
CA TYR A 456 25.34 17.61 -1.23
C TYR A 456 24.38 16.44 -1.45
N PRO A 457 24.23 15.50 -0.51
CA PRO A 457 23.03 14.65 -0.52
C PRO A 457 21.86 15.63 -0.44
N LEU A 458 21.00 15.66 -1.47
CA LEU A 458 19.71 16.33 -1.39
C LEU A 458 18.85 15.51 -0.42
N GLN A 459 19.15 15.61 0.88
CA GLN A 459 18.27 15.11 1.90
C GLN A 459 17.05 16.03 1.83
N ARG A 460 15.94 15.50 1.32
CA ARG A 460 14.67 16.24 1.26
C ARG A 460 14.38 16.74 2.68
N ALA A 461 14.33 18.07 2.84
CA ALA A 461 13.99 18.65 4.13
C ALA A 461 12.61 18.16 4.57
N VAL A 462 12.47 17.86 5.85
CA VAL A 462 11.22 17.49 6.51
C VAL A 462 10.17 18.58 6.22
N SER A 463 9.11 18.27 5.48
CA SER A 463 8.16 19.25 4.93
C SER A 463 6.78 19.12 5.57
N LEU A 464 6.11 20.24 5.85
CA LEU A 464 4.73 20.29 6.31
C LEU A 464 3.71 19.93 5.22
N TYR A 465 4.10 19.80 3.94
CA TYR A 465 3.22 19.20 2.91
C TYR A 465 3.15 17.70 2.93
N ASP A 466 4.00 17.15 3.76
CA ASP A 466 3.87 15.82 4.23
C ASP A 466 3.00 15.79 5.49
N ASN A 467 2.34 16.85 6.03
CA ASN A 467 1.61 16.84 7.33
C ASN A 467 0.33 17.74 7.41
N VAL A 468 -0.70 17.36 8.18
CA VAL A 468 -1.88 18.21 8.50
C VAL A 468 -2.14 18.22 10.02
N ASP A 469 -2.61 19.36 10.53
CA ASP A 469 -2.92 19.65 11.93
C ASP A 469 -4.12 18.81 12.46
N LEU A 470 -3.88 18.10 13.56
CA LEU A 470 -4.82 17.23 14.26
C LEU A 470 -5.98 18.01 14.90
N VAL A 471 -5.72 19.25 15.36
CA VAL A 471 -6.70 20.03 16.15
C VAL A 471 -7.81 20.60 15.26
N GLU A 472 -7.45 21.07 14.05
CA GLU A 472 -8.44 21.52 13.05
C GLU A 472 -9.29 20.36 12.51
N SER A 473 -8.68 19.19 12.31
CA SER A 473 -9.36 17.99 11.80
C SER A 473 -10.40 17.47 12.79
N VAL A 474 -10.08 17.47 14.09
CA VAL A 474 -11.00 17.05 15.17
C VAL A 474 -12.12 18.08 15.38
N GLN A 475 -11.81 19.38 15.41
CA GLN A 475 -12.82 20.42 15.64
C GLN A 475 -13.83 20.57 14.49
N ALA A 476 -13.41 20.30 13.26
CA ALA A 476 -14.32 20.35 12.11
C ALA A 476 -15.26 19.13 12.03
N ALA A 477 -14.80 17.95 12.46
CA ALA A 477 -15.65 16.77 12.60
C ALA A 477 -16.79 16.99 13.61
N TYR A 478 -16.53 17.71 14.71
CA TYR A 478 -17.55 18.05 15.71
C TYR A 478 -18.58 19.09 15.24
N LYS A 479 -18.26 19.95 14.27
CA LYS A 479 -19.13 21.06 13.83
C LYS A 479 -20.17 20.67 12.78
N GLN A 480 -20.05 19.50 12.14
CA GLN A 480 -20.88 19.12 10.99
C GLN A 480 -21.82 17.93 11.24
N SER A 481 -21.92 17.43 12.48
CA SER A 481 -22.96 16.43 12.83
C SER A 481 -24.35 17.07 12.78
N PRO A 482 -25.36 16.44 12.15
CA PRO A 482 -26.72 16.97 12.12
C PRO A 482 -27.29 17.01 13.55
N PRO A 483 -28.07 18.04 13.91
CA PRO A 483 -28.64 18.13 15.26
C PRO A 483 -29.69 17.03 15.42
N GLY A 484 -29.35 15.97 16.16
CA GLY A 484 -30.31 14.96 16.63
C GLY A 484 -30.01 13.49 16.33
N SER A 485 -28.95 13.14 15.59
CA SER A 485 -28.54 11.73 15.49
C SER A 485 -27.80 11.32 16.77
N ARG A 486 -28.48 10.64 17.69
CA ARG A 486 -27.82 9.91 18.77
C ARG A 486 -27.00 8.79 18.14
N MET A 487 -25.72 9.06 17.91
CA MET A 487 -24.71 8.05 17.61
C MET A 487 -24.45 7.24 18.88
N ASN A 488 -24.95 6.01 18.93
CA ASN A 488 -24.45 5.00 19.84
C ASN A 488 -23.47 4.11 19.07
N SER A 489 -22.28 4.64 18.77
CA SER A 489 -21.01 3.89 18.65
C SER A 489 -19.87 4.92 18.41
N PRO A 490 -18.81 4.99 19.23
CA PRO A 490 -17.86 6.12 19.18
C PRO A 490 -16.73 6.01 18.13
N ASP A 491 -16.55 4.88 17.44
CA ASP A 491 -15.20 4.48 16.98
C ASP A 491 -14.93 4.50 15.46
N ALA A 492 -15.70 5.24 14.67
CA ALA A 492 -15.40 5.44 13.25
C ALA A 492 -14.74 6.80 12.99
N ILE A 493 -13.43 6.93 13.27
CA ILE A 493 -12.65 8.07 12.76
C ILE A 493 -12.36 7.81 11.28
N CYS A 494 -13.26 8.25 10.41
CA CYS A 494 -12.91 8.56 9.03
C CYS A 494 -12.12 9.88 9.03
N LEU A 495 -10.89 9.89 8.51
CA LEU A 495 -10.19 11.14 8.19
C LEU A 495 -10.94 11.85 7.06
N TYR A 496 -11.89 12.71 7.45
CA TYR A 496 -12.58 13.62 6.55
C TYR A 496 -11.83 14.95 6.53
N VAL A 497 -11.46 15.42 5.33
CA VAL A 497 -10.91 16.76 5.11
C VAL A 497 -12.08 17.72 4.83
N PRO A 498 -12.43 18.65 5.73
CA PRO A 498 -13.54 19.57 5.52
C PRO A 498 -13.21 20.62 4.47
N TYR A 499 -14.19 20.91 3.60
CA TYR A 499 -14.15 21.93 2.56
C TYR A 499 -15.01 23.12 2.99
N GLU A 500 -14.40 24.26 3.29
CA GLU A 500 -15.12 25.54 3.26
C GLU A 500 -15.01 26.12 1.85
N GLY A 501 -16.12 26.14 1.13
CA GLY A 501 -16.21 26.83 -0.15
C GLY A 501 -16.05 28.34 0.03
N PRO A 502 -15.65 29.08 -1.02
CA PRO A 502 -15.49 30.52 -0.93
C PRO A 502 -16.85 31.18 -0.61
N SER A 503 -16.93 31.82 0.55
CA SER A 503 -18.05 32.67 0.96
C SER A 503 -18.31 33.73 -0.10
N GLU A 504 -19.51 33.73 -0.68
CA GLU A 504 -19.98 34.82 -1.53
C GLU A 504 -19.93 36.12 -0.71
N ALA A 505 -19.10 37.05 -1.17
CA ALA A 505 -19.06 38.40 -0.64
C ALA A 505 -20.43 39.05 -0.86
N GLN A 506 -21.18 39.27 0.22
CA GLN A 506 -22.35 40.13 0.21
C GLN A 506 -21.90 41.58 -0.01
N GLY A 507 -21.94 41.99 -1.28
CA GLY A 507 -21.91 43.39 -1.71
C GLY A 507 -23.34 43.90 -1.90
N THR A 508 -23.79 44.72 -0.95
CA THR A 508 -24.76 45.81 -1.07
C THR A 508 -25.36 46.07 -2.45
N GLN A 509 -26.69 45.90 -2.62
CA GLN A 509 -27.48 46.77 -3.50
C GLN A 509 -28.88 47.09 -2.96
N SER A 510 -29.17 48.38 -3.07
CA SER A 510 -30.32 49.17 -2.65
C SER A 510 -31.67 48.67 -3.18
N SER A 511 -32.67 48.70 -2.31
CA SER A 511 -34.08 48.49 -2.61
C SER A 511 -34.67 49.64 -3.44
N ARG A 512 -35.29 49.31 -4.57
CA ARG A 512 -36.22 50.20 -5.29
C ARG A 512 -37.59 49.52 -5.33
N VAL A 513 -38.59 50.30 -4.96
CA VAL A 513 -39.95 49.89 -4.63
C VAL A 513 -40.91 50.04 -5.83
N SER A 514 -41.82 49.05 -5.95
CA SER A 514 -43.18 49.08 -6.56
C SER A 514 -43.36 49.07 -8.09
N PRO A 515 -44.57 48.72 -8.60
CA PRO A 515 -45.59 47.79 -8.08
C PRO A 515 -46.24 46.90 -9.17
N VAL A 516 -46.93 45.82 -8.78
CA VAL A 516 -47.98 45.20 -9.62
C VAL A 516 -49.24 45.04 -8.77
N ALA A 517 -50.30 45.69 -9.24
CA ALA A 517 -51.66 45.61 -8.75
C ALA A 517 -52.42 44.48 -9.45
N THR A 518 -53.38 43.86 -8.77
CA THR A 518 -54.72 43.45 -9.28
C THR A 518 -55.54 42.83 -8.12
N PRO A 519 -56.89 42.83 -8.21
CA PRO A 519 -57.81 43.06 -7.08
C PRO A 519 -58.78 41.87 -6.89
N PRO A 520 -60.06 42.05 -6.48
CA PRO A 520 -60.56 42.04 -5.10
C PRO A 520 -61.66 40.99 -4.87
N GLU A 521 -62.17 40.89 -3.63
CA GLU A 521 -63.52 40.46 -3.15
C GLU A 521 -63.39 39.89 -1.71
N ASN A 522 -64.28 40.05 -0.71
CA ASN A 522 -65.54 40.77 -0.53
C ASN A 522 -65.95 40.72 0.98
N GLY A 523 -66.85 41.62 1.41
CA GLY A 523 -67.65 41.57 2.65
C GLY A 523 -67.15 42.49 3.77
N GLY A 524 -67.83 43.57 4.20
CA GLY A 524 -69.24 43.73 4.61
C GLY A 524 -69.22 44.02 6.13
N LEU A 525 -69.68 45.15 6.67
CA LEU A 525 -71.09 45.41 6.98
C LEU A 525 -71.34 46.81 7.57
N HIS A 526 -72.56 47.26 7.30
CA HIS A 526 -73.39 48.36 7.80
C HIS A 526 -73.17 48.94 9.21
N ILE A 527 -72.95 50.26 9.19
CA ILE A 527 -73.60 51.38 9.91
C ILE A 527 -74.72 51.03 10.92
N SER A 528 -74.46 51.36 12.19
CA SER A 528 -75.23 52.34 13.00
C SER A 528 -74.30 52.95 14.04
#